data_AF-A0A357F457-F1
#
_entry.id   AF-A0A357F457-F1
#
_cell.length_a   1.000
_cell.length_b   1.000
_cell.length_c   1.000
_cell.angle_alpha   90.00
_cell.angle_beta   90.00
_cell.angle_gamma   90.00
#
_symmetry.space_group_name_H-M   'P 1'
#
loop_
_entity.id
_entity.type
_entity.pdbx_description
1 polymer ?
#
loop_
_entity_poly.entity_id
_entity_poly.type
_entity_poly.pdbx_seq_one_letter_code
_entity_poly.pdbx_strand_id
1 'polypeptide(L)'
;MPFSVSLSFMKIALKIREEMGDDWMPVIYQKKIRPLRTRSVELDVPKRENFPSILITLLGVELKIGRKRFACPNIETARYLLCFTRAGCRKVAVPYDITKIGPMADLLENAWGKMDALIARYAADFTPQTRGRLRSRLTKEIREDIEKIGAGELMPLFDKQTKQRKTA
;
A
#
# COMPACT_ATOMS: atom_id res chain seq x y z
N MET A 1 -17.62 -28.91 14.27
CA MET A 1 -17.23 -28.93 12.83
C MET A 1 -16.48 -27.65 12.41
N PRO A 2 -15.18 -27.46 12.73
CA PRO A 2 -14.44 -26.25 12.34
C PRO A 2 -13.63 -26.40 11.02
N PHE A 3 -13.40 -27.62 10.54
CA PHE A 3 -12.48 -27.88 9.41
C PHE A 3 -13.05 -27.47 8.03
N SER A 4 -14.36 -27.63 7.80
CA SER A 4 -15.02 -27.33 6.50
C SER A 4 -15.01 -25.84 6.15
N VAL A 5 -15.25 -24.97 7.14
CA VAL A 5 -15.29 -23.50 6.95
C VAL A 5 -13.89 -22.94 6.64
N SER A 6 -12.84 -23.50 7.23
CA SER A 6 -11.45 -23.09 7.00
C SER A 6 -11.00 -23.31 5.55
N LEU A 7 -11.44 -24.43 4.93
CA LEU A 7 -11.10 -24.76 3.55
C LEU A 7 -11.81 -23.83 2.55
N SER A 8 -13.07 -23.49 2.80
CA SER A 8 -13.83 -22.52 2.01
C SER A 8 -13.21 -21.11 2.09
N PHE A 9 -12.83 -20.71 3.31
CA PHE A 9 -12.18 -19.44 3.59
C PHE A 9 -10.86 -19.24 2.83
N MET A 10 -9.96 -20.24 2.84
CA MET A 10 -8.68 -20.13 2.13
C MET A 10 -8.85 -20.13 0.61
N LYS A 11 -9.80 -20.91 0.09
CA LYS A 11 -10.12 -20.91 -1.35
C LYS A 11 -10.60 -19.55 -1.83
N ILE A 12 -11.43 -18.86 -1.05
CA ILE A 12 -11.90 -17.51 -1.41
C ILE A 12 -10.76 -16.49 -1.39
N ALA A 13 -9.88 -16.52 -0.37
CA ALA A 13 -8.73 -15.63 -0.33
C ALA A 13 -7.83 -15.78 -1.57
N LEU A 14 -7.59 -17.04 -1.98
CA LEU A 14 -6.81 -17.35 -3.18
C LEU A 14 -7.50 -16.87 -4.45
N LYS A 15 -8.82 -17.10 -4.58
CA LYS A 15 -9.60 -16.61 -5.72
C LYS A 15 -9.61 -15.08 -5.83
N ILE A 16 -9.76 -14.38 -4.70
CA ILE A 16 -9.66 -12.92 -4.67
C ILE A 16 -8.29 -12.47 -5.15
N ARG A 17 -7.21 -13.10 -4.68
CA ARG A 17 -5.85 -12.78 -5.12
C ARG A 17 -5.65 -13.00 -6.62
N GLU A 18 -6.14 -14.12 -7.16
CA GLU A 18 -6.05 -14.43 -8.59
C GLU A 18 -6.80 -13.39 -9.44
N GLU A 19 -8.00 -12.98 -9.03
CA GLU A 19 -8.77 -11.95 -9.75
C GLU A 19 -8.24 -10.52 -9.60
N MET A 20 -7.54 -10.25 -8.50
CA MET A 20 -6.80 -9.01 -8.36
C MET A 20 -5.69 -8.93 -9.41
N GLY A 21 -4.95 -10.02 -9.65
CA GLY A 21 -3.97 -10.10 -10.73
C GLY A 21 -2.95 -8.96 -10.66
N ASP A 22 -2.83 -8.19 -11.75
CA ASP A 22 -1.94 -7.02 -11.83
C ASP A 22 -2.38 -5.83 -10.96
N ASP A 23 -3.65 -5.79 -10.52
CA ASP A 23 -4.15 -4.79 -9.58
C ASP A 23 -3.83 -5.16 -8.13
N TRP A 24 -3.21 -6.31 -7.86
CA TRP A 24 -2.76 -6.66 -6.51
C TRP A 24 -1.73 -5.64 -6.02
N MET A 25 -1.97 -5.01 -4.88
CA MET A 25 -1.17 -3.89 -4.40
C MET A 25 0.36 -4.18 -4.35
N PRO A 26 0.83 -5.35 -3.87
CA PRO A 26 2.24 -5.76 -3.99
C PRO A 26 2.77 -5.84 -5.42
N VAL A 27 1.94 -6.26 -6.39
CA VAL A 27 2.32 -6.32 -7.80
C VAL A 27 2.49 -4.91 -8.37
N ILE A 28 1.56 -3.99 -8.06
CA ILE A 28 1.69 -2.56 -8.41
C ILE A 28 2.98 -1.99 -7.79
N TYR A 29 3.20 -2.27 -6.51
CA TYR A 29 4.38 -1.82 -5.80
C TYR A 29 5.67 -2.31 -6.47
N GLN A 30 5.77 -3.59 -6.77
CA GLN A 30 6.93 -4.18 -7.42
C GLN A 30 7.15 -3.70 -8.86
N LYS A 31 6.09 -3.64 -9.68
CA LYS A 31 6.20 -3.39 -11.13
C LYS A 31 6.17 -1.91 -11.50
N LYS A 32 5.53 -1.04 -10.69
CA LYS A 32 5.30 0.37 -11.04
C LYS A 32 6.04 1.34 -10.13
N ILE A 33 6.20 1.01 -8.85
CA ILE A 33 6.80 1.92 -7.86
C ILE A 33 8.30 1.64 -7.70
N ARG A 34 8.69 0.39 -7.43
CA ARG A 34 10.09 0.01 -7.19
C ARG A 34 11.06 0.30 -8.34
N PRO A 35 10.67 0.28 -9.63
CA PRO A 35 11.57 0.68 -10.71
C PRO A 35 11.86 2.19 -10.77
N LEU A 36 11.07 3.02 -10.06
CA LEU A 36 11.30 4.45 -10.00
C LEU A 36 12.45 4.77 -9.03
N ARG A 37 12.99 5.98 -9.14
CA ARG A 37 13.89 6.51 -8.10
C ARG A 37 13.05 6.82 -6.85
N THR A 38 13.24 6.05 -5.79
CA THR A 38 12.48 6.17 -4.55
C THR A 38 13.38 6.46 -3.34
N ARG A 39 12.82 7.11 -2.32
CA ARG A 39 13.36 7.12 -0.95
C ARG A 39 12.62 6.13 -0.08
N SER A 40 13.30 5.56 0.91
CA SER A 40 12.62 4.80 1.96
C SER A 40 11.98 5.75 2.98
N VAL A 41 10.70 5.57 3.27
CA VAL A 41 9.98 6.27 4.35
C VAL A 41 9.56 5.26 5.40
N GLU A 42 9.88 5.55 6.65
CA GLU A 42 9.45 4.78 7.82
C GLU A 42 8.25 5.43 8.47
N LEU A 43 7.26 4.60 8.79
CA LEU A 43 5.97 4.97 9.35
C LEU A 43 5.79 4.15 10.62
N ASP A 44 5.66 4.84 11.75
CA ASP A 44 5.46 4.20 13.04
C ASP A 44 3.98 3.79 13.21
N VAL A 45 3.59 2.73 12.49
CA VAL A 45 2.24 2.18 12.43
C VAL A 45 2.15 0.76 13.00
N PRO A 46 1.02 0.39 13.62
CA PRO A 46 0.74 -0.98 14.02
C PRO A 46 0.73 -1.94 12.80
N LYS A 47 1.31 -3.14 12.94
CA LYS A 47 1.25 -4.22 11.94
C LYS A 47 -0.11 -4.92 11.91
N ARG A 48 -1.17 -4.15 11.68
CA ARG A 48 -2.55 -4.61 11.44
C ARG A 48 -3.20 -3.67 10.43
N GLU A 49 -4.41 -4.01 9.98
CA GLU A 49 -5.18 -3.04 9.23
C GLU A 49 -5.48 -1.81 10.10
N ASN A 50 -5.24 -0.63 9.55
CA ASN A 50 -5.49 0.65 10.20
C ASN A 50 -6.50 1.45 9.37
N PHE A 51 -7.11 2.46 10.00
CA PHE A 51 -8.04 3.38 9.36
C PHE A 51 -7.47 4.80 9.40
N PRO A 52 -6.42 5.06 8.59
CA PRO A 52 -5.84 6.39 8.46
C PRO A 52 -6.83 7.42 7.89
N SER A 53 -6.65 8.70 8.25
CA SER A 53 -7.39 9.82 7.68
C SER A 53 -6.45 10.95 7.27
N ILE A 54 -6.74 11.63 6.16
CA ILE A 54 -5.99 12.83 5.75
C ILE A 54 -6.63 14.05 6.42
N LEU A 55 -5.81 14.91 7.01
CA LEU A 55 -6.23 16.19 7.57
C LEU A 55 -5.61 17.32 6.75
N ILE A 56 -6.45 18.24 6.29
CA ILE A 56 -6.00 19.50 5.70
C ILE A 56 -6.07 20.55 6.80
N THR A 57 -4.93 21.13 7.14
CA THR A 57 -4.79 22.10 8.22
C THR A 57 -4.22 23.41 7.68
N LEU A 58 -4.20 24.45 8.50
CA LEU A 58 -3.55 25.72 8.15
C LEU A 58 -2.03 25.57 7.92
N LEU A 59 -1.40 24.56 8.52
CA LEU A 59 0.05 24.30 8.41
C LEU A 59 0.40 23.31 7.29
N GLY A 60 -0.59 22.87 6.52
CA GLY A 60 -0.41 21.90 5.44
C GLY A 60 -1.21 20.61 5.66
N VAL A 61 -0.74 19.53 5.02
CA VAL A 61 -1.45 18.24 4.98
C VAL A 61 -0.81 17.26 5.99
N GLU A 62 -1.64 16.60 6.79
CA GLU A 62 -1.21 15.58 7.74
C GLU A 62 -1.91 14.25 7.46
N LEU A 63 -1.20 13.14 7.63
CA LEU A 63 -1.78 11.80 7.68
C LEU A 63 -1.93 11.38 9.15
N LYS A 64 -3.16 11.18 9.60
CA LYS A 64 -3.49 10.77 10.97
C LYS A 64 -3.75 9.27 11.05
N ILE A 65 -3.07 8.58 11.97
CA ILE A 65 -3.34 7.18 12.33
C ILE A 65 -3.47 7.07 13.85
N GLY A 66 -4.70 6.86 14.32
CA GLY A 66 -4.99 6.85 15.76
C GLY A 66 -4.61 8.19 16.42
N ARG A 67 -3.64 8.16 17.33
CA ARG A 67 -3.11 9.34 18.02
C ARG A 67 -1.90 9.98 17.32
N LYS A 68 -1.33 9.33 16.31
CA LYS A 68 -0.14 9.81 15.59
C LYS A 68 -0.53 10.62 14.37
N ARG A 69 0.30 11.60 14.04
CA ARG A 69 0.17 12.42 12.83
C ARG A 69 1.51 12.50 12.13
N PHE A 70 1.49 12.39 10.81
CA PHE A 70 2.66 12.49 9.96
C PHE A 70 2.46 13.65 9.01
N ALA A 71 3.32 14.66 9.07
CA ALA A 71 3.30 15.76 8.11
C ALA A 71 3.61 15.22 6.71
N CYS A 72 2.80 15.62 5.74
CA CYS A 72 2.94 15.24 4.34
C CYS A 72 3.20 16.50 3.50
N PRO A 73 4.10 16.45 2.50
CA PRO A 73 4.39 17.61 1.65
C PRO A 73 3.17 18.12 0.87
N ASN A 74 2.25 17.23 0.49
CA ASN A 74 1.03 17.55 -0.26
C ASN A 74 -0.02 16.43 -0.11
N ILE A 75 -1.21 16.68 -0.66
CA ILE A 75 -2.33 15.74 -0.62
C ILE A 75 -2.02 14.42 -1.31
N GLU A 76 -1.31 14.43 -2.44
CA GLU A 76 -0.97 13.21 -3.17
C GLU A 76 -0.04 12.30 -2.37
N THR A 77 0.92 12.88 -1.64
CA THR A 77 1.79 12.11 -0.75
C THR A 77 0.99 11.53 0.41
N ALA A 78 0.03 12.28 0.96
CA ALA A 78 -0.83 11.76 2.02
C ALA A 78 -1.71 10.60 1.52
N ARG A 79 -2.33 10.72 0.33
CA ARG A 79 -3.09 9.66 -0.35
C ARG A 79 -2.26 8.41 -0.61
N TYR A 80 -1.06 8.61 -1.15
CA TYR A 80 -0.10 7.53 -1.38
C TYR A 80 0.24 6.78 -0.09
N LEU A 81 0.65 7.50 0.95
CA LEU A 81 1.01 6.91 2.25
C LEU A 81 -0.21 6.29 2.96
N LEU A 82 -1.41 6.82 2.75
CA LEU A 82 -2.65 6.28 3.30
C LEU A 82 -2.83 4.82 2.91
N CYS A 83 -2.58 4.45 1.65
CA CYS A 83 -2.75 3.09 1.16
C CYS A 83 -1.85 2.08 1.91
N PHE A 84 -0.60 2.46 2.17
CA PHE A 84 0.37 1.62 2.87
C PHE A 84 0.12 1.57 4.38
N THR A 85 -0.23 2.70 4.98
CA THR A 85 -0.56 2.77 6.41
C THR A 85 -1.84 2.01 6.74
N ARG A 86 -2.83 2.01 5.83
CA ARG A 86 -4.02 1.15 5.92
C ARG A 86 -3.64 -0.33 6.02
N ALA A 87 -2.67 -0.80 5.23
CA ALA A 87 -2.16 -2.18 5.36
C ALA A 87 -1.28 -2.43 6.61
N GLY A 88 -0.86 -1.36 7.28
CA GLY A 88 0.09 -1.42 8.39
C GLY A 88 1.53 -1.67 7.94
N CYS A 89 1.88 -1.23 6.72
CA CYS A 89 3.26 -1.28 6.24
C CYS A 89 4.08 -0.19 6.96
N ARG A 90 5.19 -0.59 7.60
CA ARG A 90 6.04 0.32 8.38
C ARG A 90 7.13 1.00 7.56
N LYS A 91 7.53 0.42 6.44
CA LYS A 91 8.64 0.94 5.62
C LYS A 91 8.27 0.77 4.16
N VAL A 92 8.23 1.89 3.43
CA VAL A 92 7.76 1.90 2.04
C VAL A 92 8.60 2.82 1.18
N ALA A 93 8.72 2.46 -0.10
CA ALA A 93 9.35 3.28 -1.11
C ALA A 93 8.41 4.43 -1.50
N VAL A 94 8.92 5.66 -1.53
CA VAL A 94 8.19 6.84 -2.01
C VAL A 94 8.96 7.45 -3.18
N PRO A 95 8.35 7.65 -4.36
CA PRO A 95 9.01 8.30 -5.50
C PRO A 95 9.57 9.67 -5.15
N TYR A 96 10.76 9.99 -5.68
CA TYR A 96 11.31 11.34 -5.57
C TYR A 96 10.59 12.35 -6.47
N ASP A 97 10.19 11.91 -7.66
CA ASP A 97 9.42 12.73 -8.59
C ASP A 97 7.97 12.85 -8.09
N ILE A 98 7.64 14.04 -7.59
CA ILE A 98 6.33 14.35 -7.03
C ILE A 98 5.19 14.17 -8.03
N THR A 99 5.46 14.30 -9.34
CA THR A 99 4.45 14.14 -10.40
C THR A 99 4.02 12.69 -10.56
N LYS A 100 4.82 11.74 -10.08
CA LYS A 100 4.50 10.30 -10.12
C LYS A 100 3.66 9.86 -8.93
N ILE A 101 3.65 10.63 -7.83
CA ILE A 101 2.99 10.22 -6.59
C ILE A 101 1.47 10.11 -6.77
N GLY A 102 0.83 11.13 -7.38
CA GLY A 102 -0.62 11.14 -7.61
C GLY A 102 -1.11 9.93 -8.42
N PRO A 103 -0.57 9.69 -9.63
CA PRO A 103 -0.95 8.51 -10.42
C PRO A 103 -0.70 7.17 -9.71
N MET A 104 0.36 7.07 -8.89
CA MET A 104 0.59 5.87 -8.08
C MET A 104 -0.43 5.73 -6.95
N ALA A 105 -0.85 6.83 -6.32
CA ALA A 105 -1.91 6.83 -5.33
C ALA A 105 -3.23 6.35 -5.94
N ASP A 106 -3.60 6.84 -7.13
CA ASP A 106 -4.82 6.41 -7.84
C ASP A 106 -4.83 4.89 -8.08
N LEU A 107 -3.71 4.33 -8.55
CA LEU A 107 -3.58 2.88 -8.76
C LEU A 107 -3.76 2.09 -7.46
N LEU A 108 -3.15 2.55 -6.36
CA LEU A 108 -3.23 1.88 -5.06
C LEU A 108 -4.64 2.00 -4.43
N GLU A 109 -5.29 3.16 -4.56
CA GLU A 109 -6.66 3.37 -4.09
C GLU A 109 -7.65 2.51 -4.88
N ASN A 110 -7.49 2.43 -6.21
CA ASN A 110 -8.28 1.55 -7.06
C ASN A 110 -8.07 0.07 -6.69
N ALA A 111 -6.84 -0.34 -6.38
CA ALA A 111 -6.56 -1.70 -5.89
C ALA A 111 -7.29 -2.01 -4.58
N TRP A 112 -7.31 -1.06 -3.63
CA TRP A 112 -8.09 -1.20 -2.40
C TRP A 112 -9.59 -1.30 -2.68
N GLY A 113 -10.13 -0.42 -3.52
CA GLY A 113 -11.55 -0.44 -3.89
C GLY A 113 -11.96 -1.75 -4.57
N LYS A 114 -11.14 -2.24 -5.50
CA LYS A 114 -11.36 -3.53 -6.17
C LYS A 114 -11.33 -4.69 -5.18
N MET A 115 -10.36 -4.72 -4.25
CA MET A 115 -10.31 -5.75 -3.22
C MET A 115 -11.54 -5.70 -2.31
N ASP A 116 -11.95 -4.51 -1.89
CA ASP A 116 -13.13 -4.31 -1.04
C ASP A 116 -14.40 -4.83 -1.76
N ALA A 117 -14.55 -4.56 -3.06
CA ALA A 117 -15.65 -5.07 -3.88
C ALA A 117 -15.61 -6.60 -4.06
N LEU A 118 -14.43 -7.18 -4.27
CA LEU A 118 -14.27 -8.64 -4.38
C LEU A 118 -14.59 -9.35 -3.06
N ILE A 119 -14.16 -8.80 -1.93
CA ILE A 119 -14.54 -9.31 -0.61
C ILE A 119 -16.05 -9.23 -0.41
N ALA A 120 -16.68 -8.10 -0.75
CA ALA A 120 -18.13 -7.94 -0.64
C ALA A 120 -18.88 -8.98 -1.50
N ARG A 121 -18.40 -9.24 -2.71
CA ARG A 121 -18.98 -10.23 -3.64
C ARG A 121 -18.82 -11.67 -3.14
N TYR A 122 -17.60 -12.09 -2.79
CA TYR A 122 -17.33 -13.48 -2.43
C TYR A 122 -17.67 -13.86 -1.00
N ALA A 123 -17.76 -12.89 -0.10
CA ALA A 123 -18.12 -13.09 1.29
C ALA A 123 -19.50 -12.48 1.61
N ALA A 124 -20.40 -12.44 0.61
CA ALA A 124 -21.77 -11.94 0.78
C ALA A 124 -22.52 -12.74 1.85
N ASP A 125 -22.47 -14.07 1.76
CA ASP A 125 -23.14 -15.01 2.69
C ASP A 125 -22.37 -15.23 4.00
N PHE A 126 -21.21 -14.61 4.15
CA PHE A 126 -20.38 -14.78 5.35
C PHE A 126 -20.85 -13.88 6.48
N THR A 127 -20.73 -14.38 7.71
CA THR A 127 -20.93 -13.55 8.89
C THR A 127 -19.93 -12.38 8.91
N PRO A 128 -20.27 -11.23 9.52
CA PRO A 128 -19.37 -10.08 9.62
C PRO A 128 -17.99 -10.44 10.20
N GLN A 129 -17.95 -11.35 11.16
CA GLN A 129 -16.71 -11.84 11.79
C GLN A 129 -15.84 -12.59 10.79
N THR A 130 -16.43 -13.47 9.97
CA THR A 130 -15.70 -14.25 8.97
C THR A 130 -15.18 -13.35 7.85
N ARG A 131 -16.00 -12.38 7.40
CA ARG A 131 -15.59 -11.35 6.44
C ARG A 131 -14.44 -10.49 6.97
N GLY A 132 -14.50 -10.09 8.24
CA GLY A 132 -13.42 -9.36 8.92
C GLY A 132 -12.12 -10.16 9.01
N ARG A 133 -12.19 -11.46 9.27
CA ARG A 133 -11.02 -12.37 9.24
C ARG A 133 -10.42 -12.50 7.84
N LEU A 134 -11.26 -12.59 6.81
CA LEU A 134 -10.83 -12.70 5.41
C LEU A 134 -10.06 -11.44 5.00
N ARG A 135 -10.67 -10.28 5.27
CA ARG A 135 -10.05 -8.98 5.06
C ARG A 135 -8.71 -8.87 5.80
N SER A 136 -8.69 -9.18 7.09
CA SER A 136 -7.47 -9.12 7.90
C SER A 136 -6.35 -10.01 7.34
N ARG A 137 -6.70 -11.19 6.80
CA ARG A 137 -5.75 -12.09 6.17
C ARG A 137 -5.19 -11.53 4.86
N LEU A 138 -6.06 -11.06 3.97
CA LEU A 138 -5.63 -10.43 2.69
C LEU A 138 -4.74 -9.22 2.95
N THR A 139 -5.13 -8.35 3.89
CA THR A 139 -4.33 -7.19 4.29
C THR A 139 -2.98 -7.59 4.89
N LYS A 140 -2.94 -8.67 5.68
CA LYS A 140 -1.69 -9.23 6.20
C LYS A 140 -0.79 -9.73 5.07
N GLU A 141 -1.34 -10.42 4.09
CA GLU A 141 -0.60 -10.92 2.92
C GLU A 141 -0.03 -9.77 2.08
N ILE A 142 -0.82 -8.72 1.81
CA ILE A 142 -0.33 -7.48 1.16
C ILE A 142 0.88 -6.92 1.90
N ARG A 143 0.78 -6.79 3.22
CA ARG A 143 1.86 -6.25 4.04
C ARG A 143 3.11 -7.13 3.98
N GLU A 144 2.96 -8.44 4.15
CA GLU A 144 4.10 -9.37 4.12
C GLU A 144 4.80 -9.35 2.77
N ASP A 145 4.06 -9.29 1.66
CA ASP A 145 4.64 -9.22 0.34
C ASP A 145 5.35 -7.88 0.09
N ILE A 146 4.79 -6.76 0.54
CA ILE A 146 5.48 -5.45 0.48
C ILE A 146 6.74 -5.43 1.35
N GLU A 147 6.68 -5.99 2.56
CA GLU A 147 7.84 -6.12 3.44
C GLU A 147 8.95 -6.96 2.78
N LYS A 148 8.59 -8.06 2.09
CA LYS A 148 9.54 -8.89 1.31
C LYS A 148 10.14 -8.16 0.11
N ILE A 149 9.34 -7.39 -0.64
CA ILE A 149 9.84 -6.59 -1.77
C ILE A 149 10.81 -5.51 -1.27
N GLY A 150 10.55 -4.97 -0.07
CA GLY A 150 11.38 -3.96 0.58
C GLY A 150 11.17 -2.55 0.03
N ALA A 151 11.59 -1.55 0.82
CA ALA A 151 11.54 -0.14 0.43
C ALA A 151 12.73 0.32 -0.42
N GLY A 152 13.70 -0.56 -0.64
CA GLY A 152 14.98 -0.22 -1.24
C GLY A 152 15.92 0.47 -0.26
N GLU A 153 17.06 0.94 -0.80
CA GLU A 153 18.05 1.69 -0.03
C GLU A 153 17.51 3.06 0.42
N LEU A 154 18.06 3.58 1.52
CA LEU A 154 17.71 4.89 2.09
C LEU A 154 18.09 6.05 1.15
N MET A 155 19.18 5.89 0.39
CA MET A 155 19.62 6.82 -0.65
C MET A 155 19.68 6.11 -2.00
N PRO A 156 19.32 6.79 -3.10
CA PRO A 156 19.46 6.24 -4.44
C PRO A 156 20.95 6.16 -4.82
N LEU A 157 21.40 5.01 -5.34
CA LEU A 157 22.70 4.88 -5.98
C LEU A 157 22.80 5.91 -7.12
N PHE A 158 23.76 6.83 -7.00
CA PHE A 158 24.03 7.86 -8.00
C PHE A 158 24.91 7.29 -9.13
N ASP A 159 24.45 6.24 -9.81
CA ASP A 159 25.24 5.56 -10.85
C ASP A 159 25.21 6.25 -12.22
N LYS A 160 24.68 7.48 -12.30
CA LYS A 160 24.67 8.23 -13.55
C LYS A 160 25.93 9.09 -13.64
N GLN A 161 26.83 8.74 -14.57
CA GLN A 161 27.88 9.65 -15.01
C GLN A 161 27.26 10.99 -15.42
N THR A 162 27.60 12.04 -14.68
CA THR A 162 27.27 13.42 -15.06
C THR A 162 27.93 13.70 -16.40
N LYS A 163 27.14 13.87 -17.47
CA LYS A 163 27.63 14.39 -18.74
C LYS A 163 28.14 15.81 -18.49
N GLN A 164 29.44 15.94 -18.22
CA GLN A 164 30.12 17.23 -18.23
C GLN A 164 30.08 17.75 -19.66
N ARG A 165 29.54 18.96 -19.86
CA ARG A 165 29.68 19.67 -21.14
C ARG A 165 31.17 19.91 -21.34
N LYS A 166 31.74 19.38 -22.42
CA LYS A 166 33.07 19.80 -22.88
C LYS A 166 32.94 21.27 -23.29
N THR A 167 33.54 22.16 -22.52
CA THR A 167 33.78 23.54 -22.95
C THR A 167 34.75 23.45 -24.14
N ALA A 168 34.27 23.83 -25.31
CA ALA A 168 35.12 24.09 -26.48
C ALA A 168 35.65 25.51 -26.40
#